data_AF-A0A9D2CNF1-F1
#
_entry.id   AF-A0A9D2CNF1-F1
#
_cell.length_a   1.000
_cell.length_b   1.000
_cell.length_c   1.000
_cell.angle_alpha   90.00
_cell.angle_beta   90.00
_cell.angle_gamma   90.00
#
_symmetry.space_group_name_H-M   'P 1'
#
loop_
_entity.id
_entity.type
_entity.pdbx_description
1 polymer ?
#
loop_
_entity_poly.entity_id
_entity_poly.type
_entity_poly.pdbx_seq_one_letter_code
_entity_poly.pdbx_strand_id
1 'polypeptide(L)'
;MKRKLESKYKKLVKYINKRRPSTYLAEIITDFEYADGDLTSKEMEVLNSVGLNADTHSSDFDKLIQIIVNIYNNNYELEEQKYRFYLKGAQNDDFYKLYFSLKRVSGCDVSIISERPTTLTEEQFLKYLPDEMDPDQFEREEVTE
;
A
#
# COMPACT_ATOMS: atom_id res chain seq x y z
N MET A 1 8.49 -10.98 16.94
CA MET A 1 8.78 -10.10 15.78
C MET A 1 7.59 -10.20 14.84
N LYS A 2 7.01 -9.06 14.43
CA LYS A 2 5.89 -9.06 13.47
C LYS A 2 6.43 -9.22 12.05
N ARG A 3 5.67 -9.90 11.19
CA ARG A 3 6.01 -10.04 9.76
C ARG A 3 5.60 -8.76 9.02
N LYS A 4 6.41 -8.30 8.10
CA LYS A 4 6.01 -7.22 7.20
C LYS A 4 5.20 -7.81 6.03
N LEU A 5 4.10 -7.17 5.68
CA LEU A 5 3.24 -7.53 4.55
C LEU A 5 3.27 -6.39 3.55
N GLU A 6 3.40 -6.71 2.28
CA GLU A 6 3.36 -5.72 1.21
C GLU A 6 2.07 -4.87 1.21
N SER A 7 2.19 -3.61 0.76
CA SER A 7 1.08 -2.66 0.62
C SER A 7 -0.10 -3.22 -0.17
N LYS A 8 0.17 -4.14 -1.12
CA LYS A 8 -0.84 -4.84 -1.92
C LYS A 8 -1.89 -5.55 -1.05
N TYR A 9 -1.53 -6.00 0.16
CA TYR A 9 -2.45 -6.69 1.07
C TYR A 9 -3.33 -5.73 1.91
N LYS A 10 -3.25 -4.41 1.72
CA LYS A 10 -4.01 -3.42 2.50
C LYS A 10 -5.54 -3.65 2.48
N LYS A 11 -6.10 -4.05 1.33
CA LYS A 11 -7.53 -4.39 1.22
C LYS A 11 -7.89 -5.65 2.01
N LEU A 12 -7.06 -6.69 1.91
CA LEU A 12 -7.21 -7.93 2.68
C LEU A 12 -7.12 -7.67 4.20
N VAL A 13 -6.15 -6.86 4.62
CA VAL A 13 -6.02 -6.40 6.02
C VAL A 13 -7.29 -5.72 6.51
N LYS A 14 -7.82 -4.77 5.72
CA LYS A 14 -9.04 -4.04 6.06
C LYS A 14 -10.25 -4.98 6.16
N TYR A 15 -10.36 -5.94 5.24
CA TYR A 15 -11.41 -6.95 5.24
C TYR A 15 -11.39 -7.80 6.53
N ILE A 16 -10.23 -8.37 6.86
CA ILE A 16 -10.07 -9.25 8.02
C ILE A 16 -10.30 -8.47 9.33
N ASN A 17 -9.72 -7.28 9.47
CA ASN A 17 -9.91 -6.46 10.68
C ASN A 17 -11.39 -6.07 10.89
N LYS A 18 -12.17 -5.95 9.82
CA LYS A 18 -13.61 -5.67 9.90
C LYS A 18 -14.42 -6.90 10.32
N ARG A 19 -14.09 -8.10 9.80
CA ARG A 19 -14.81 -9.35 10.12
C ARG A 19 -14.38 -9.99 11.44
N ARG A 20 -13.11 -9.86 11.85
CA ARG A 20 -12.55 -10.50 13.06
C ARG A 20 -13.42 -10.36 14.32
N PRO A 21 -14.05 -9.21 14.64
CA PRO A 21 -14.87 -9.10 15.84
C PRO A 21 -16.10 -10.02 15.87
N SER A 22 -16.56 -10.52 14.73
CA SER A 22 -17.85 -11.21 14.56
C SER A 22 -17.76 -12.57 13.86
N THR A 23 -16.58 -13.00 13.42
CA THR A 23 -16.42 -14.12 12.48
C THR A 23 -15.17 -14.91 12.83
N TYR A 24 -15.26 -16.25 12.75
CA TYR A 24 -14.12 -17.12 13.04
C TYR A 24 -13.09 -17.12 11.90
N LEU A 25 -11.82 -17.38 12.22
CA LEU A 25 -10.75 -17.48 11.22
C LEU A 25 -11.06 -18.50 10.12
N ALA A 26 -11.66 -19.64 10.46
CA ALA A 26 -12.04 -20.66 9.47
C ALA A 26 -13.05 -20.11 8.45
N GLU A 27 -14.08 -19.39 8.90
CA GLU A 27 -15.07 -18.76 8.02
C GLU A 27 -14.43 -17.71 7.11
N ILE A 28 -13.48 -16.91 7.63
CA ILE A 28 -12.72 -15.94 6.84
C ILE A 28 -11.87 -16.64 5.76
N ILE A 29 -11.29 -17.80 6.04
CA ILE A 29 -10.54 -18.58 5.04
C ILE A 29 -11.50 -19.17 4.00
N THR A 30 -12.64 -19.70 4.43
CA THR A 30 -13.68 -20.26 3.56
C THR A 30 -14.25 -19.24 2.57
N ASP A 31 -14.32 -17.96 2.95
CA ASP A 31 -14.66 -16.85 2.04
C ASP A 31 -13.76 -16.80 0.80
N PHE A 32 -12.59 -17.46 0.80
CA PHE A 32 -11.64 -17.47 -0.31
C PHE A 32 -11.43 -18.86 -0.93
N GLU A 33 -11.81 -19.95 -0.27
CA GLU A 33 -11.65 -21.34 -0.79
C GLU A 33 -12.58 -21.66 -1.96
N TYR A 34 -13.75 -21.02 -2.04
CA TYR A 34 -14.79 -21.31 -3.03
C TYR A 34 -14.77 -20.32 -4.21
N ALA A 35 -13.60 -20.13 -4.83
CA ALA A 35 -13.45 -19.29 -6.03
C ALA A 35 -14.17 -19.84 -7.29
N ASP A 36 -14.86 -20.98 -7.19
CA ASP A 36 -15.49 -21.67 -8.33
C ASP A 36 -16.98 -21.28 -8.56
N GLY A 37 -17.45 -20.15 -8.00
CA GLY A 37 -18.71 -19.58 -8.50
C GLY A 37 -19.52 -18.63 -7.63
N ASP A 38 -19.20 -18.40 -6.35
CA ASP A 38 -20.11 -17.64 -5.47
C ASP A 38 -19.41 -16.66 -4.52
N LEU A 39 -18.27 -16.11 -4.95
CA LEU A 39 -17.65 -14.99 -4.25
C LEU A 39 -18.49 -13.74 -4.47
N THR A 40 -18.81 -13.03 -3.39
CA THR A 40 -19.44 -11.71 -3.54
C THR A 40 -18.49 -10.77 -4.27
N SER A 41 -19.02 -9.73 -4.92
CA SER A 41 -18.19 -8.74 -5.65
C SER A 41 -17.09 -8.12 -4.78
N LYS A 42 -17.28 -8.10 -3.45
CA LYS A 42 -16.29 -7.60 -2.48
C LYS A 42 -15.16 -8.60 -2.21
N GLU A 43 -15.46 -9.89 -2.09
CA GLU A 43 -14.44 -10.92 -1.91
C GLU A 43 -13.59 -11.07 -3.18
N MET A 44 -14.22 -10.99 -4.36
CA MET A 44 -13.47 -10.92 -5.64
C MET A 44 -12.61 -9.66 -5.76
N GLU A 45 -13.09 -8.51 -5.30
CA GLU A 45 -12.26 -7.29 -5.31
C GLU A 45 -11.01 -7.45 -4.42
N VAL A 46 -11.15 -8.12 -3.27
CA VAL A 46 -10.03 -8.40 -2.37
C VAL A 46 -9.05 -9.39 -3.00
N LEU A 47 -9.52 -10.49 -3.61
CA LEU A 47 -8.67 -11.46 -4.30
C LEU A 47 -7.92 -10.83 -5.49
N ASN A 48 -8.64 -10.10 -6.34
CA ASN A 48 -8.04 -9.41 -7.48
C ASN A 48 -6.97 -8.40 -7.02
N SER A 49 -7.18 -7.73 -5.87
CA SER A 49 -6.19 -6.78 -5.35
C SER A 49 -4.89 -7.40 -4.87
N VAL A 50 -4.88 -8.71 -4.61
CA VAL A 50 -3.68 -9.45 -4.20
C VAL A 50 -3.11 -10.31 -5.33
N GLY A 51 -3.58 -10.10 -6.56
CA GLY A 51 -3.10 -10.78 -7.77
C GLY A 51 -3.58 -12.23 -7.90
N LEU A 52 -4.63 -12.62 -7.18
CA LEU A 52 -5.24 -13.94 -7.26
C LEU A 52 -6.57 -13.84 -8.02
N ASN A 53 -6.79 -14.74 -8.96
CA ASN A 53 -8.02 -14.85 -9.77
C ASN A 53 -8.62 -16.26 -9.69
N ALA A 54 -9.74 -16.52 -10.36
CA ALA A 54 -10.39 -17.82 -10.34
C ALA A 54 -9.49 -18.99 -10.82
N ASP A 55 -8.44 -18.69 -11.60
CA ASP A 55 -7.49 -19.67 -12.15
C ASP A 55 -6.25 -19.89 -11.24
N THR A 56 -6.28 -19.43 -9.99
CA THR A 56 -5.11 -19.47 -9.10
C THR A 56 -4.73 -20.90 -8.69
N HIS A 57 -3.45 -21.24 -8.79
CA HIS A 57 -2.90 -22.52 -8.34
C HIS A 57 -2.94 -22.71 -6.81
N SER A 58 -3.04 -23.97 -6.35
CA SER A 58 -3.14 -24.33 -4.92
C SER A 58 -1.99 -23.76 -4.05
N SER A 59 -0.79 -23.61 -4.60
CA SER A 59 0.37 -23.06 -3.86
C SER A 59 0.24 -21.59 -3.50
N ASP A 60 -0.51 -20.80 -4.28
CA ASP A 60 -0.74 -19.39 -3.96
C ASP A 60 -1.88 -19.22 -2.96
N PHE A 61 -2.78 -20.21 -2.90
CA PHE A 61 -3.78 -20.31 -1.85
C PHE A 61 -3.16 -20.59 -0.47
N ASP A 62 -2.19 -21.51 -0.38
CA ASP A 62 -1.46 -21.77 0.87
C ASP A 62 -0.76 -20.51 1.41
N LYS A 63 -0.14 -19.72 0.51
CA LYS A 63 0.46 -18.42 0.87
C LYS A 63 -0.59 -17.43 1.36
N LEU A 64 -1.74 -17.36 0.69
CA LEU A 64 -2.85 -16.49 1.09
C LEU A 64 -3.35 -16.84 2.50
N ILE A 65 -3.60 -18.12 2.79
CA ILE A 65 -3.99 -18.58 4.12
C ILE A 65 -2.98 -18.12 5.16
N GLN A 66 -1.68 -18.30 4.89
CA GLN A 66 -0.65 -17.89 5.85
C GLN A 66 -0.69 -16.39 6.14
N ILE A 67 -0.97 -15.56 5.12
CA ILE A 67 -1.14 -14.11 5.27
C ILE A 67 -2.40 -13.80 6.09
N ILE A 68 -3.54 -14.42 5.79
CA ILE A 68 -4.80 -14.27 6.54
C ILE A 68 -4.57 -14.58 8.02
N VAL A 69 -3.89 -15.68 8.33
CA VAL A 69 -3.57 -16.10 9.71
C VAL A 69 -2.69 -15.06 10.42
N ASN A 70 -1.67 -14.52 9.75
CA ASN A 70 -0.83 -13.48 10.33
C ASN A 70 -1.65 -12.22 10.61
N ILE A 71 -2.56 -11.85 9.71
CA ILE A 71 -3.45 -10.69 9.86
C ILE A 71 -4.39 -10.87 11.04
N TYR A 72 -5.11 -11.99 11.09
CA TYR A 72 -6.08 -12.29 12.14
C TYR A 72 -5.46 -12.21 13.54
N ASN A 73 -4.25 -12.75 13.69
CA ASN A 73 -3.51 -12.81 14.96
C ASN A 73 -2.70 -11.54 15.30
N ASN A 74 -2.82 -10.44 14.53
CA ASN A 74 -2.03 -9.21 14.70
C ASN A 74 -0.50 -9.39 14.63
N ASN A 75 -0.04 -10.44 13.95
CA ASN A 75 1.38 -10.77 13.82
C ASN A 75 2.02 -10.10 12.60
N TYR A 76 1.48 -8.96 12.16
CA TYR A 76 1.86 -8.29 10.93
C TYR A 76 1.99 -6.77 11.08
N GLU A 77 2.75 -6.19 10.15
CA GLU A 77 2.86 -4.75 9.88
C GLU A 77 2.72 -4.56 8.36
N LEU A 78 2.03 -3.50 7.91
CA LEU A 78 1.94 -3.19 6.48
C LEU A 78 3.17 -2.40 6.05
N GLU A 79 3.81 -2.83 4.98
CA GLU A 79 4.72 -2.02 4.20
C GLU A 79 3.88 -0.99 3.47
N GLU A 80 4.08 0.29 3.79
CA GLU A 80 3.37 1.35 3.12
C GLU A 80 3.91 1.54 1.71
N GLN A 81 3.01 1.76 0.76
CA GLN A 81 3.38 2.09 -0.60
C GLN A 81 4.10 3.44 -0.59
N LYS A 82 5.23 3.49 -1.28
CA LYS A 82 6.03 4.69 -1.38
C LYS A 82 6.00 5.22 -2.80
N TYR A 83 6.06 6.54 -2.90
CA TYR A 83 5.96 7.27 -4.14
C TYR A 83 7.07 8.31 -4.23
N ARG A 84 7.35 8.76 -5.45
CA ARG A 84 8.06 10.01 -5.72
C ARG A 84 7.04 11.05 -6.13
N PHE A 85 7.03 12.18 -5.45
CA PHE A 85 6.12 13.29 -5.75
C PHE A 85 6.89 14.36 -6.52
N TYR A 86 6.36 14.85 -7.64
CA TYR A 86 7.00 15.89 -8.45
C TYR A 86 6.02 16.98 -8.87
N LEU A 87 6.52 18.20 -9.03
CA LEU A 87 5.73 19.37 -9.39
C LEU A 87 5.22 19.27 -10.83
N LYS A 88 3.92 19.50 -11.02
CA LYS A 88 3.27 19.51 -12.34
C LYS A 88 3.85 20.60 -13.23
N GLY A 89 4.22 20.23 -14.45
CA GLY A 89 4.73 21.17 -15.46
C GLY A 89 6.10 21.78 -15.15
N ALA A 90 6.72 21.45 -14.01
CA ALA A 90 8.05 21.93 -13.66
C ALA A 90 9.11 20.98 -14.22
N GLN A 91 9.74 21.38 -15.32
CA GLN A 91 10.93 20.77 -15.89
C GLN A 91 12.06 21.81 -15.85
N ASN A 92 13.27 21.43 -15.45
CA ASN A 92 14.44 22.30 -15.64
C ASN A 92 14.84 22.32 -17.14
N ASP A 93 15.79 23.18 -17.51
CA ASP A 93 16.27 23.33 -18.91
C ASP A 93 16.83 22.02 -19.53
N ASP A 94 17.20 21.04 -18.70
CA ASP A 94 17.67 19.71 -19.07
C ASP A 94 16.59 18.61 -18.94
N PHE A 95 15.31 18.98 -18.88
CA PHE A 95 14.12 18.09 -18.77
C PHE A 95 14.01 17.29 -17.46
N TYR A 96 14.74 17.65 -16.40
CA TYR A 96 14.60 16.97 -15.11
C TYR A 96 13.33 17.43 -14.38
N LYS A 97 12.55 16.46 -13.88
CA LYS A 97 11.42 16.71 -12.98
C LYS A 97 11.93 17.26 -11.64
N LEU A 98 11.21 18.22 -11.07
CA LEU A 98 11.46 18.72 -9.71
C LEU A 98 10.62 17.95 -8.70
N TYR A 99 11.29 17.24 -7.78
CA TYR A 99 10.67 16.37 -6.80
C TYR A 99 10.51 17.05 -5.44
N PHE A 100 9.42 16.74 -4.76
CA PHE A 100 9.28 16.95 -3.33
C PHE A 100 10.12 15.90 -2.58
N SER A 101 11.01 16.37 -1.72
CA SER A 101 11.98 15.55 -1.00
C SER A 101 12.08 15.96 0.45
N LEU A 102 12.40 15.01 1.33
CA LEU A 102 12.70 15.28 2.74
C LEU A 102 14.22 15.24 2.95
N LYS A 103 14.76 16.29 3.55
CA LYS A 103 16.16 16.37 3.95
C LYS A 103 16.25 16.52 5.46
N ARG A 104 17.09 15.69 6.09
CA ARG A 104 17.35 15.81 7.52
C ARG A 104 18.38 16.91 7.80
N VAL A 105 17.99 17.93 8.55
CA VAL A 105 18.83 19.06 8.96
C VAL A 105 18.77 19.17 10.48
N SER A 106 19.92 19.05 11.15
CA SER A 106 20.03 19.14 12.62
C SER A 106 19.04 18.23 13.37
N GLY A 107 18.82 17.02 12.85
CA GLY A 107 17.94 16.03 13.45
C GLY A 107 16.46 16.14 13.07
N CYS A 108 16.04 17.22 12.42
CA CYS A 108 14.67 17.47 11.97
C CYS A 108 14.53 17.21 10.46
N ASP A 109 13.38 16.69 10.03
CA ASP A 109 13.05 16.55 8.62
C ASP A 109 12.54 17.90 8.09
N VAL A 110 13.08 18.32 6.95
CA VAL A 110 12.70 19.56 6.26
C VAL A 110 12.30 19.21 4.82
N SER A 111 11.15 19.72 4.39
CA SER A 111 10.68 19.60 3.01
C SER A 111 11.47 20.51 2.08
N ILE A 112 11.91 19.98 0.95
CA ILE A 112 12.60 20.72 -0.11
C ILE A 112 12.09 20.31 -1.49
N ILE A 113 12.20 21.22 -2.46
CA ILE A 113 12.09 20.88 -3.87
C ILE A 113 13.50 20.64 -4.42
N SER A 114 13.72 19.49 -5.05
CA SER A 114 15.04 19.11 -5.57
C SER A 114 14.94 18.18 -6.77
N GLU A 115 16.00 18.14 -7.57
CA GLU A 115 16.14 17.18 -8.70
C GLU A 115 16.38 15.75 -8.24
N ARG A 116 16.71 15.54 -6.95
CA ARG A 116 16.97 14.20 -6.40
C ARG A 116 15.68 13.65 -5.79
N PRO A 117 15.10 12.56 -6.34
CA PRO A 117 13.87 12.02 -5.82
C PRO A 117 14.10 11.39 -4.45
N THR A 118 13.17 11.64 -3.52
CA THR A 118 13.02 10.87 -2.29
C THR A 118 11.74 10.05 -2.38
N THR A 119 11.79 8.83 -1.86
CA THR A 119 10.64 7.93 -1.84
C THR A 119 9.91 8.11 -0.50
N LEU A 120 8.62 8.48 -0.55
CA LEU A 120 7.80 8.86 0.59
C LEU A 120 6.45 8.14 0.56
N THR A 121 5.87 7.85 1.71
CA THR A 121 4.47 7.41 1.78
C THR A 121 3.55 8.62 1.56
N GLU A 122 2.31 8.38 1.14
CA GLU A 122 1.33 9.47 0.94
C GLU A 122 1.09 10.26 2.24
N GLU A 123 1.09 9.58 3.39
CA GLU A 123 0.99 10.22 4.69
C GLU A 123 2.20 11.13 4.97
N GLN A 124 3.42 10.67 4.67
CA GLN A 124 4.62 11.50 4.83
C GLN A 124 4.58 12.74 3.93
N PHE A 125 4.17 12.59 2.66
CA PHE A 125 4.03 13.72 1.75
C PHE A 125 3.04 14.75 2.30
N LEU A 126 1.81 14.34 2.64
CA LEU A 126 0.80 15.25 3.17
C LEU A 126 1.19 15.89 4.50
N LYS A 127 1.90 15.14 5.36
CA LYS A 127 2.34 15.64 6.67
C LYS A 127 3.42 16.71 6.57
N TYR A 128 4.31 16.62 5.59
CA TYR A 128 5.45 17.52 5.45
C TYR A 128 5.30 18.53 4.31
N LEU A 129 4.19 18.50 3.57
CA LEU A 129 3.90 19.51 2.56
C LEU A 129 3.68 20.87 3.26
N PRO A 130 4.39 21.94 2.85
CA PRO A 130 4.16 23.28 3.38
C PRO A 130 2.73 23.75 3.16
N ASP A 131 2.18 24.50 4.11
CA ASP A 131 0.79 25.00 4.06
C ASP A 131 0.54 25.91 2.83
N GLU A 132 1.58 26.53 2.27
CA GLU A 132 1.51 27.36 1.07
C GLU A 132 1.40 26.56 -0.24
N MET A 133 1.56 25.24 -0.20
CA MET A 133 1.49 24.36 -1.36
C MET A 133 0.23 23.48 -1.30
N ASP A 134 -0.39 23.28 -2.46
CA ASP A 134 -1.54 22.38 -2.59
C ASP A 134 -1.05 21.01 -3.09
N PRO A 135 -1.49 19.88 -2.48
CA PRO A 135 -1.20 18.54 -2.98
C PRO A 135 -1.49 18.37 -4.49
N ASP A 136 -2.51 19.05 -5.01
CA ASP A 136 -2.91 19.01 -6.42
C ASP A 136 -1.88 19.65 -7.36
N GLN A 137 -0.87 20.37 -6.84
CA GLN A 137 0.27 20.86 -7.63
C GLN A 137 1.28 19.75 -7.95
N PHE A 138 1.12 18.56 -7.36
CA PHE A 138 2.05 17.45 -7.51
C PHE A 138 1.41 16.28 -8.27
N GLU A 139 2.25 15.57 -9.01
CA GLU A 139 1.98 14.22 -9.52
C GLU A 139 2.82 13.22 -8.72
N ARG A 140 2.37 11.96 -8.70
CA ARG A 140 3.06 10.87 -7.99
C ARG A 140 3.44 9.75 -8.94
N GLU A 141 4.62 9.19 -8.72
CA GLU A 141 5.13 7.99 -9.38
C GLU A 141 5.32 6.89 -8.33
N GLU A 142 4.72 5.73 -8.56
CA GLU A 142 4.90 4.56 -7.70
C GLU A 142 6.32 4.02 -7.82
N VAL A 143 6.93 3.70 -6.68
CA VAL A 143 8.25 3.05 -6.65
C VAL A 143 8.06 1.59 -6.27
N THR A 144 8.32 0.69 -7.22
CA THR A 144 8.56 -0.72 -6.93
C THR A 144 9.99 -0.87 -6.42
N GLU A 145 10.13 -1.19 -5.14
CA GLU A 145 11.42 -1.59 -4.53
C GLU A 145 11.81 -3.03 -4.90
#